data_AF-A0A2V9HAB6-F1
#
_entry.id   AF-A0A2V9HAB6-F1
#
_cell.length_a   1.000
_cell.length_b   1.000
_cell.length_c   1.000
_cell.angle_alpha   90.00
_cell.angle_beta   90.00
_cell.angle_gamma   90.00
#
_symmetry.space_group_name_H-M   'P 1'
#
loop_
_entity.id
_entity.type
_entity.pdbx_description
1 polymer ?
#
loop_
_entity_poly.entity_id
_entity_poly.type
_entity_poly.pdbx_seq_one_letter_code
_entity_poly.pdbx_strand_id
1 'polypeptide(L)' 'MLLEPVYDILIGDADGRHLWLECLQDLVIARQRLSVLAGQYPGTRLVLRDHKTRAILAETDGY' A
#
# COMPACT_ATOMS: atom_id res chain seq x y z
N MET A 1 -8.29 -11.56 -20.35
CA MET A 1 -8.90 -11.33 -19.03
C MET A 1 -7.90 -10.50 -18.24
N LEU A 2 -8.09 -9.19 -18.16
CA LEU A 2 -7.23 -8.32 -17.35
C LEU A 2 -7.54 -8.67 -15.90
N LEU A 3 -6.59 -9.28 -15.18
CA LEU A 3 -6.75 -9.50 -13.75
C LEU A 3 -6.91 -8.13 -13.10
N GLU A 4 -8.06 -7.93 -12.45
CA GLU A 4 -8.31 -6.73 -11.67
C GLU A 4 -7.21 -6.59 -10.59
N PRO A 5 -6.72 -5.38 -10.30
CA PRO A 5 -5.91 -5.09 -9.12
C PRO A 5 -6.50 -5.76 -7.87
N VAL A 6 -5.67 -6.46 -7.10
CA VAL A 6 -6.13 -7.13 -5.86
C VAL A 6 -5.61 -6.40 -4.63
N TYR A 7 -4.44 -5.78 -4.71
CA TYR A 7 -3.80 -5.11 -3.58
C TYR A 7 -3.28 -3.72 -3.97
N ASP A 8 -3.74 -2.70 -3.25
CA ASP A 8 -3.31 -1.31 -3.39
C ASP A 8 -2.20 -0.99 -2.39
N ILE A 9 -1.17 -0.25 -2.81
CA ILE A 9 -0.25 0.44 -1.91
C ILE A 9 -0.56 1.93 -1.96
N LEU A 10 -0.75 2.51 -0.78
CA LEU A 10 -1.18 3.89 -0.58
C LEU A 10 -0.19 4.61 0.34
N ILE A 11 0.01 5.90 0.13
CA ILE A 11 0.55 6.82 1.14
C ILE A 11 -0.61 7.31 2.00
N GLY A 12 -0.54 7.11 3.31
CA GLY A 12 -1.42 7.71 4.29
C GLY A 12 -0.91 9.09 4.71
N ASP A 13 -1.78 10.08 4.62
CA ASP A 13 -1.58 11.44 5.11
C ASP A 13 -2.15 11.59 6.52
N ALA A 14 -1.62 12.53 7.31
CA ALA A 14 -2.07 12.84 8.66
C ALA A 14 -3.55 13.29 8.70
N ASP A 15 -4.05 13.85 7.61
CA ASP A 15 -5.45 14.24 7.42
C ASP A 15 -6.37 13.07 7.03
N GLY A 16 -5.87 11.83 7.03
CA GLY A 16 -6.62 10.63 6.63
C GLY A 16 -6.83 10.48 5.12
N ARG A 17 -6.19 11.34 4.33
CA ARG A 17 -6.15 11.22 2.86
C ARG A 17 -5.20 10.12 2.46
N HIS A 18 -5.55 9.41 1.39
CA HIS A 18 -4.69 8.37 0.84
C HIS A 18 -4.32 8.70 -0.60
N LEU A 19 -3.03 8.77 -0.90
CA LEU A 19 -2.52 8.86 -2.26
C LEU A 19 -2.19 7.46 -2.75
N TRP A 20 -2.79 7.07 -3.87
CA TRP A 20 -2.52 5.77 -4.47
C TRP A 20 -1.18 5.78 -5.17
N LEU A 21 -0.30 4.84 -4.82
CA LEU A 21 1.00 4.68 -5.45
C LEU A 21 0.96 3.61 -6.53
N GLU A 22 0.62 2.39 -6.14
CA GLU A 22 0.74 1.21 -6.99
C GLU A 22 -0.34 0.17 -6.70
N CYS A 23 -0.55 -0.72 -7.67
CA CYS A 23 -1.42 -1.89 -7.58
C CYS A 23 -0.60 -3.14 -7.87
N LEU A 24 -0.86 -4.21 -7.11
CA LEU A 24 -0.30 -5.52 -7.35
C LEU A 24 -1.38 -6.61 -7.27
N GLN A 25 -1.12 -7.72 -7.96
CA GLN A 25 -2.02 -8.89 -7.97
C GLN A 25 -1.60 -9.97 -6.95
N ASP A 26 -0.34 -9.93 -6.51
CA ASP A 26 0.24 -10.91 -5.58
C ASP A 26 0.54 -10.24 -4.23
N LEU A 27 0.04 -10.83 -3.14
CA LEU A 27 0.18 -10.29 -1.79
C LEU A 27 1.62 -10.32 -1.30
N VAL A 28 2.38 -11.36 -1.63
CA VAL A 28 3.78 -11.52 -1.21
C VAL A 28 4.63 -10.45 -1.88
N ILE A 29 4.43 -10.25 -3.19
CA ILE A 29 5.12 -9.17 -3.92
C ILE A 29 4.71 -7.81 -3.37
N ALA A 30 3.42 -7.59 -3.11
CA ALA A 30 2.93 -6.32 -2.56
C ALA A 30 3.54 -5.99 -1.20
N ARG A 31 3.70 -6.99 -0.32
CA ARG A 31 4.38 -6.82 0.98
C ARG A 31 5.85 -6.47 0.81
N GLN A 32 6.57 -7.16 -0.07
CA GLN A 32 7.97 -6.82 -0.36
C GLN A 32 8.09 -5.40 -0.92
N ARG A 33 7.17 -5.00 -1.79
CA ARG A 33 7.13 -3.66 -2.37
C ARG A 33 6.83 -2.58 -1.34
N LEU A 34 5.91 -2.83 -0.42
CA LEU A 34 5.64 -1.95 0.72
C LEU A 34 6.92 -1.65 1.51
N SER A 35 7.71 -2.68 1.85
CA SER A 35 8.97 -2.49 2.58
C SER A 35 10.01 -1.71 1.78
N VAL A 36 10.11 -1.93 0.47
CA VAL A 36 11.02 -1.17 -0.41
C VAL A 36 10.61 0.30 -0.48
N LEU A 37 9.31 0.56 -0.68
CA LEU A 37 8.76 1.91 -0.75
C LEU A 37 8.92 2.64 0.59
N ALA A 38 8.80 1.96 1.73
CA ALA A 38 9.02 2.58 3.03
C ALA A 38 10.44 3.14 3.20
N GLY A 39 11.43 2.48 2.60
CA GLY A 39 12.79 3.00 2.54
C GLY A 39 12.97 4.19 1.59
N GLN A 40 12.12 4.31 0.56
CA GLN A 40 12.14 5.43 -0.40
C GLN A 40 11.37 6.66 0.09
N TYR A 41 10.36 6.44 0.94
CA TYR A 41 9.51 7.48 1.52
C TYR A 41 9.68 7.50 3.06
N PRO A 42 10.87 7.84 3.59
CA PRO A 42 11.11 7.84 5.03
C PRO A 42 10.15 8.80 5.74
N GLY A 43 9.64 8.37 6.89
CA GLY A 43 8.68 9.13 7.68
C GLY A 43 7.27 9.19 7.10
N THR A 44 7.00 8.58 5.93
CA THR A 44 5.67 8.54 5.33
C THR A 44 4.96 7.24 5.70
N ARG A 45 3.70 7.33 6.19
CA ARG A 45 2.91 6.14 6.49
C ARG A 45 2.50 5.49 5.17
N LEU A 46 2.93 4.26 4.92
CA LEU A 46 2.48 3.50 3.77
C LEU A 46 1.50 2.43 4.23
N VAL A 47 0.47 2.20 3.42
CA VAL A 47 -0.62 1.27 3.71
C VAL A 47 -0.79 0.32 2.55
N LEU A 48 -0.69 -0.97 2.83
CA LEU A 48 -1.10 -2.04 1.92
C LEU A 48 -2.54 -2.42 2.24
N ARG A 49 -3.40 -2.33 1.22
CA ARG A 49 -4.83 -2.55 1.36
C ARG A 49 -5.32 -3.54 0.31
N ASP A 50 -6.24 -4.41 0.69
CA ASP A 50 -7.00 -5.20 -0.28
C ASP A 50 -7.92 -4.27 -1.09
N HIS A 51 -7.83 -4.35 -2.42
CA HIS A 51 -8.54 -3.46 -3.33
C HIS A 51 -10.07 -3.65 -3.24
N LYS A 52 -10.53 -4.90 -3.05
CA LYS A 52 -11.96 -5.25 -3.07
C LYS A 52 -12.62 -5.02 -1.72
N THR A 53 -12.00 -5.50 -0.65
CA THR A 53 -12.55 -5.44 0.71
C THR A 53 -12.16 -4.16 1.45
N ARG A 54 -11.17 -3.42 0.93
CA ARG A 54 -10.57 -2.24 1.58
C ARG A 54 -9.93 -2.54 2.94
N ALA A 55 -9.72 -3.80 3.27
CA ALA A 55 -9.05 -4.21 4.50
C ALA A 55 -7.57 -3.81 4.46
N ILE A 56 -7.07 -3.22 5.54
CA ILE A 56 -5.63 -2.94 5.70
C ILE A 56 -4.95 -4.27 6.04
N LEU A 57 -4.00 -4.67 5.19
CA LEU A 57 -3.27 -5.93 5.31
C LEU A 57 -1.89 -5.75 5.95
N ALA A 58 -1.31 -4.57 5.80
CA ALA A 58 -0.07 -4.15 6.44
C ALA A 58 0.06 -2.62 6.36
N GLU A 59 0.84 -2.05 7.26
CA GLU A 59 1.19 -0.63 7.26
C GLU A 59 2.60 -0.45 7.81
N THR A 60 3.20 0.70 7.50
CA THR A 60 4.52 1.07 8.01
C THR A 60 4.42 2.19 9.01
N ASP A 61 5.32 2.19 10.00
CA ASP A 61 5.47 3.30 10.94
C ASP A 61 6.00 4.53 10.18
N GLY A 62 5.08 5.37 9.73
CA GLY A 62 5.36 6.71 9.24
C GLY A 62 4.42 7.69 9.92
N TYR A 63 4.93 8.90 10.12
CA TYR A 63 4.44 9.96 11.02
C TYR A 63 3.83 9.53 12.36
#